data_AF-A0A839DYX2-F1
#
_entry.id   AF-A0A839DYX2-F1
#
_cell.length_a   1.000
_cell.length_b   1.000
_cell.length_c   1.000
_cell.angle_alpha   90.00
_cell.angle_beta   90.00
_cell.angle_gamma   90.00
#
_symmetry.space_group_name_H-M   'P 1'
#
loop_
_entity.id
_entity.type
_entity.pdbx_description
1 polymer ?
#
loop_
_entity_poly.entity_id
_entity_poly.type
_entity_poly.pdbx_seq_one_letter_code
_entity_poly.pdbx_strand_id
1 'polypeptide(L)' 'MANTAHYIAASAEHAPVITVRDDRGAEIVELQLPHSTTEPGQAEEELRAAGWTRSAEWTTANDGWVAPVMPS' A
#
# COMPACT_ATOMS: atom_id res chain seq x y z
N MET A 1 -0.26 2.16 -17.98
CA MET A 1 -1.26 2.33 -16.93
C MET A 1 -0.62 1.79 -15.66
N ALA A 2 -0.58 2.56 -14.59
CA ALA A 2 0.16 2.21 -13.37
C ALA A 2 -0.83 1.86 -12.26
N ASN A 3 -0.58 0.75 -11.57
CA ASN A 3 -1.34 0.39 -10.39
C ASN A 3 -0.91 1.28 -9.23
N THR A 4 -1.78 1.45 -8.24
CA THR A 4 -1.51 2.32 -7.10
C THR A 4 -1.66 1.53 -5.82
N ALA A 5 -0.63 1.52 -4.98
CA ALA A 5 -0.73 1.05 -3.62
C ALA A 5 -1.20 2.19 -2.72
N HIS A 6 -2.17 1.89 -1.85
CA HIS A 6 -2.69 2.79 -0.84
C HIS A 6 -2.41 2.17 0.53
N TYR A 7 -1.50 2.77 1.27
CA TYR A 7 -1.21 2.43 2.65
C TYR A 7 -2.10 3.25 3.59
N ILE A 8 -2.88 2.57 4.43
CA ILE A 8 -3.70 3.15 5.49
C ILE A 8 -3.04 2.79 6.81
N ALA A 9 -2.66 3.80 7.60
CA ALA A 9 -2.05 3.57 8.90
C ALA A 9 -3.03 2.90 9.87
N ALA A 10 -2.46 2.24 10.88
CA ALA A 10 -3.24 1.66 11.96
C ALA A 10 -4.14 2.73 12.61
N SER A 11 -5.36 2.33 12.94
CA SER A 11 -6.26 3.12 13.77
C SER A 11 -6.49 2.40 15.10
N ALA A 12 -7.22 3.03 16.02
CA ALA A 12 -7.52 2.42 17.33
C ALA A 12 -8.23 1.06 17.22
N GLU A 13 -8.91 0.80 16.10
CA GLU A 13 -9.73 -0.40 15.88
C GLU A 13 -9.21 -1.30 14.75
N HIS A 14 -8.20 -0.85 13.97
CA HIS A 14 -7.75 -1.57 12.78
C HIS A 14 -6.22 -1.62 12.67
N ALA A 15 -5.72 -2.78 12.25
CA ALA A 15 -4.34 -2.95 11.78
C ALA A 15 -4.08 -2.08 10.55
N PRO A 16 -2.82 -1.69 10.28
CA PRO A 16 -2.47 -1.01 9.04
C PRO A 16 -2.68 -1.94 7.86
N VAL A 17 -3.07 -1.38 6.71
CA VAL A 17 -3.36 -2.15 5.49
C VAL A 17 -2.76 -1.49 4.27
N ILE A 18 -2.44 -2.29 3.25
CA ILE A 18 -2.16 -1.82 1.90
C ILE A 18 -3.18 -2.39 0.94
N THR A 19 -3.85 -1.51 0.21
CA THR A 19 -4.71 -1.89 -0.91
C THR A 19 -4.03 -1.51 -2.21
N VAL A 20 -3.80 -2.47 -3.10
CA VAL A 20 -3.37 -2.20 -4.48
C VAL A 20 -4.60 -2.09 -5.37
N ARG A 21 -4.70 -1.01 -6.13
CA ARG A 21 -5.77 -0.75 -7.08
C ARG A 21 -5.23 -0.62 -8.50
N ASP A 22 -6.03 -1.02 -9.48
CA ASP A 22 -5.74 -0.80 -10.90
C ASP A 22 -5.92 0.66 -11.30
N ASP A 23 -5.66 0.99 -12.57
CA ASP A 23 -5.83 2.35 -13.11
C ASP A 23 -7.27 2.86 -13.14
N ARG A 24 -8.25 1.97 -12.93
CA ARG A 24 -9.69 2.27 -12.85
C ARG A 24 -10.16 2.40 -11.41
N GLY A 25 -9.27 2.23 -10.44
CA GLY A 25 -9.57 2.27 -9.01
C GLY A 25 -10.19 0.98 -8.47
N ALA A 26 -10.23 -0.11 -9.24
CA ALA A 26 -10.68 -1.40 -8.76
C ALA A 26 -9.59 -2.04 -7.90
N GLU A 27 -10.00 -2.63 -6.77
CA GLU A 27 -9.09 -3.36 -5.90
C GLU A 27 -8.57 -4.63 -6.57
N ILE A 28 -7.25 -4.79 -6.56
CA ILE A 28 -6.55 -5.99 -7.03
C ILE A 28 -6.22 -6.90 -5.84
N VAL A 29 -5.69 -6.31 -4.77
CA VAL A 29 -5.33 -7.03 -3.55
C VAL A 29 -5.34 -6.10 -2.34
N GLU A 30 -5.74 -6.65 -1.19
CA GLU A 30 -5.58 -6.04 0.13
C GLU A 30 -4.60 -6.88 0.96
N LEU A 31 -3.66 -6.20 1.62
CA LEU A 31 -2.62 -6.78 2.46
C LEU A 31 -2.76 -6.22 3.86
N GLN A 32 -3.04 -7.09 4.84
CA GLN A 32 -2.95 -6.72 6.24
C GLN A 32 -1.49 -6.70 6.67
N LEU A 33 -1.09 -5.60 7.31
CA LEU A 33 0.27 -5.41 7.79
C LEU A 33 0.34 -5.68 9.29
N PRO A 34 1.52 -6.04 9.82
CA PRO A 34 1.73 -6.12 11.26
C PRO A 34 1.37 -4.81 11.96
N HIS A 35 0.82 -4.88 13.19
CA HIS A 35 0.53 -3.69 13.99
C HIS A 35 1.76 -2.83 14.33
N SER A 36 2.97 -3.40 14.19
CA SER A 36 4.24 -2.68 14.34
C SER A 36 4.57 -1.79 13.14
N THR A 37 3.87 -1.95 12.01
CA THR A 37 4.07 -1.15 10.81
C THR A 37 3.36 0.18 10.96
N THR A 38 4.12 1.24 11.16
CA THR A 38 3.60 2.60 11.36
C THR A 38 3.81 3.48 10.14
N GLU A 39 4.79 3.16 9.31
CA GLU A 39 5.17 3.94 8.13
C GLU A 39 5.13 3.10 6.85
N PRO A 40 4.73 3.69 5.70
CA PRO A 40 4.59 2.95 4.45
C PRO A 40 5.92 2.37 3.93
N GLY A 41 7.06 2.96 4.30
CA GLY A 41 8.39 2.43 3.94
C GLY A 41 8.72 1.09 4.60
N GLN A 42 8.08 0.77 5.73
CA GLN A 42 8.26 -0.51 6.42
C GLN A 42 7.51 -1.65 5.72
N ALA A 43 6.49 -1.31 4.91
CA ALA A 43 5.63 -2.28 4.23
C ALA A 43 6.15 -2.71 2.83
N GLU A 44 7.36 -2.30 2.47
CA GLU A 44 7.95 -2.63 1.16
C GLU A 44 8.23 -4.12 1.00
N GLU A 45 8.51 -4.83 2.09
CA GLU A 45 8.72 -6.28 2.05
C GLU A 45 7.42 -7.02 1.76
N GLU A 46 6.32 -6.63 2.40
CA GLU A 46 4.98 -7.20 2.19
C GLU A 46 4.46 -6.90 0.79
N LEU A 47 4.66 -5.67 0.29
CA LEU A 47 4.36 -5.30 -1.10
C LEU A 47 5.12 -6.21 -2.08
N ARG A 48 6.43 -6.40 -1.85
CA ARG A 48 7.27 -7.24 -2.72
C ARG A 48 6.87 -8.71 -2.65
N ALA A 49 6.56 -9.22 -1.45
CA ALA A 49 6.07 -10.57 -1.26
C ALA A 49 4.72 -10.80 -1.97
N ALA A 50 3.89 -9.76 -2.07
CA ALA A 50 2.65 -9.75 -2.84
C ALA A 50 2.84 -9.55 -4.36
N GLY A 51 4.08 -9.47 -4.84
CA GLY A 51 4.41 -9.33 -6.25
C GLY A 51 4.39 -7.88 -6.77
N TRP A 52 4.50 -6.88 -5.89
CA TRP A 52 4.46 -5.46 -6.24
C TRP A 52 5.73 -4.74 -5.82
N THR A 53 6.24 -3.89 -6.69
CA THR A 53 7.34 -2.98 -6.38
C THR A 53 6.90 -1.54 -6.59
N ARG A 54 7.23 -0.68 -5.63
CA ARG A 54 7.01 0.76 -5.71
C ARG A 54 7.85 1.39 -6.80
N SER A 55 7.23 2.18 -7.68
CA SER A 55 7.92 2.85 -8.80
C SER A 55 8.17 4.35 -8.59
N ALA A 56 7.62 4.94 -7.52
CA ALA A 56 7.87 6.34 -7.13
C ALA A 56 7.68 6.52 -5.62
N GLU A 57 8.10 7.66 -5.07
CA GLU A 57 7.95 7.97 -3.63
C GLU A 57 6.50 7.94 -3.15
N TRP A 58 6.32 7.55 -1.88
CA TRP A 58 5.04 7.66 -1.21
C TRP A 58 4.63 9.12 -1.09
N THR A 59 3.36 9.38 -1.38
CA THR A 59 2.76 10.71 -1.27
C THR A 59 1.61 10.65 -0.28
N THR A 60 1.43 11.71 0.51
CA THR A 60 0.33 11.77 1.48
C THR A 60 -1.02 11.90 0.77
N ALA A 61 -2.00 11.16 1.27
CA ALA A 61 -3.40 11.20 0.86
C ALA A 61 -4.29 11.56 2.06
N ASN A 62 -5.60 11.64 1.87
CA ASN A 62 -6.54 12.07 2.92
C ASN A 62 -6.59 11.11 4.13
N ASP A 63 -6.37 9.82 3.89
CA ASP A 63 -6.53 8.71 4.83
C ASP A 63 -5.25 7.87 4.99
N GLY A 64 -4.15 8.30 4.39
CA GLY A 64 -2.88 7.57 4.44
C GLY A 64 -1.88 8.04 3.41
N TRP A 65 -1.30 7.09 2.68
CA TRP A 65 -0.26 7.35 1.68
C TRP A 65 -0.49 6.54 0.43
N VAL A 66 -0.21 7.13 -0.72
CA VAL A 66 -0.32 6.46 -2.02
C VAL A 66 1.02 6.48 -2.75
N ALA A 67 1.32 5.37 -3.43
CA ALA A 67 2.46 5.27 -4.33
C ALA A 67 2.11 4.44 -5.57
N PRO A 68 2.55 4.86 -6.77
CA PRO A 68 2.50 4.01 -7.95
C PRO A 68 3.34 2.74 -7.75
N VAL A 69 2.81 1.60 -8.21
CA VAL A 69 3.45 0.29 -8.15
C VAL A 69 3.41 -0.43 -9.50
N MET A 70 4.34 -1.36 -9.69
CA MET A 70 4.41 -2.26 -10.85
C MET A 70 4.54 -3.71 -10.37
N PRO A 71 4.10 -4.70 -11.18
CA PRO A 71 4.40 -6.11 -10.93
C PRO A 71 5.92 -6.32 -10.81
N SER A 72 6.36 -7.06 -9.80
CA SER A 72 7.76 -7.42 -9.55
C SER A 72 8.24 -8.58 -10.42
#